data_AF-A0A0M8V112-F1
#
_entry.id   AF-A0A0M8V112-F1
#
_cell.length_a   1.000
_cell.length_b   1.000
_cell.length_c   1.000
_cell.angle_alpha   90.00
_cell.angle_beta   90.00
_cell.angle_gamma   90.00
#
_symmetry.space_group_name_H-M   'P 1'
#
loop_
_entity.id
_entity.type
_entity.pdbx_description
1 polymer ?
#
loop_
_entity_poly.entity_id
_entity_poly.type
_entity_poly.pdbx_seq_one_letter_code
_entity_poly.pdbx_strand_id
1 'polypeptide(L)'
;MPTIDILLPGFAIDTDQGHPAFCGVFLVRGPDTAGRPRTVLVDAAHVGRRPFLRDALAAHGLTAGDIDTVVLTHAHWDHVQNIDLFPHATLVVHRDERRYAHTPHADDWATPGWTGLLLEQLPVREVTDGEEIIPGVEVLALPGHSPGSIGVVVRTDRGRATVTGDALHFAYVARTRRNPLVFWDEDAATRSIDRVLAVSDVIYPGHDRPFRMTEAGDIDYLERFALTLTGLGPDTPGLSFADGTSRPTWTMPGVREQRALYEKNAAEIDRRISRVPRVLRPDLPGAGPARG
;
A
#
# COMPACT_ATOMS: atom_id res chain seq x y z
N MET A 1 11.40 -3.01 -20.42
CA MET A 1 11.66 -2.82 -18.98
C MET A 1 10.35 -2.42 -18.31
N PRO A 2 10.16 -2.73 -17.02
CA PRO A 2 9.01 -2.25 -16.28
C PRO A 2 8.93 -0.72 -16.22
N THR A 3 7.72 -0.18 -16.18
CA THR A 3 7.42 1.24 -15.92
C THR A 3 6.57 1.38 -14.66
N ILE A 4 6.57 2.57 -14.06
CA ILE A 4 5.71 2.93 -12.93
C ILE A 4 5.02 4.26 -13.22
N ASP A 5 3.71 4.29 -13.07
CA ASP A 5 2.86 5.48 -13.17
C ASP A 5 2.10 5.69 -11.86
N ILE A 6 1.86 6.94 -11.49
CA ILE A 6 1.02 7.29 -10.33
C ILE A 6 -0.42 7.41 -10.82
N LEU A 7 -1.31 6.53 -10.37
CA LEU A 7 -2.74 6.67 -10.64
C LEU A 7 -3.38 7.66 -9.68
N LEU A 8 -3.01 7.54 -8.41
CA LEU A 8 -3.52 8.38 -7.34
C LEU A 8 -2.35 8.81 -6.46
N PRO A 9 -2.08 10.12 -6.31
CA PRO A 9 -1.02 10.57 -5.41
C PRO A 9 -1.41 10.27 -3.95
N GLY A 10 -0.41 9.93 -3.14
CA GLY A 10 -0.56 9.78 -1.69
C GLY A 10 -0.49 11.13 -0.98
N PHE A 11 -1.32 11.30 0.05
CA PHE A 11 -1.27 12.43 0.97
C PHE A 11 -2.05 12.07 2.24
N ALA A 12 -1.89 12.85 3.30
CA ALA A 12 -2.75 12.75 4.45
C ALA A 12 -3.28 14.12 4.88
N ILE A 13 -4.45 14.11 5.50
CA ILE A 13 -5.03 15.24 6.21
C ILE A 13 -5.34 14.73 7.61
N ASP A 14 -4.82 15.41 8.63
CA ASP A 14 -5.12 15.12 10.02
C ASP A 14 -6.08 16.18 10.56
N THR A 15 -7.09 15.75 11.30
CA THR A 15 -8.08 16.65 11.93
C THR A 15 -8.30 16.22 13.38
N ASP A 16 -8.86 17.11 14.20
CA ASP A 16 -9.29 16.80 15.57
C ASP A 16 -10.49 15.85 15.62
N GLN A 17 -11.13 15.57 14.48
CA GLN A 17 -12.27 14.67 14.33
C GLN A 17 -11.92 13.32 13.66
N GLY A 18 -10.68 13.14 13.19
CA GLY A 18 -10.25 11.92 12.52
C GLY A 18 -9.11 12.11 11.52
N HIS A 19 -8.65 10.99 10.95
CA HIS A 19 -7.48 10.92 10.08
C HIS A 19 -7.86 10.33 8.71
N PRO A 20 -8.40 11.12 7.78
CA PRO A 20 -8.53 10.70 6.38
C PRO A 20 -7.14 10.60 5.73
N ALA A 21 -6.49 9.46 5.94
CA ALA A 21 -5.29 9.05 5.23
C ALA A 21 -5.66 8.55 3.82
N PHE A 22 -4.88 8.95 2.83
CA PHE A 22 -5.04 8.52 1.45
C PHE A 22 -3.71 8.02 0.91
N CYS A 23 -3.58 6.70 0.80
CA CYS A 23 -2.39 6.11 0.23
C CYS A 23 -2.21 6.47 -1.25
N GLY A 24 -0.97 6.43 -1.73
CA GLY A 24 -0.64 6.42 -3.14
C GLY A 24 -1.09 5.11 -3.79
N VAL A 25 -1.52 5.18 -5.05
CA VAL A 25 -1.81 3.99 -5.87
C VAL A 25 -0.99 4.07 -7.14
N PHE A 26 -0.26 3.00 -7.42
CA PHE A 26 0.73 2.97 -8.49
C PHE A 26 0.43 1.87 -9.49
N LEU A 27 0.59 2.18 -10.77
CA LEU A 27 0.44 1.25 -11.86
C LEU A 27 1.82 0.85 -12.38
N VAL A 28 2.16 -0.42 -12.25
CA VAL A 28 3.40 -1.00 -12.77
C VAL A 28 3.09 -1.86 -13.99
N ARG A 29 3.75 -1.59 -15.11
CA ARG A 29 3.56 -2.33 -16.37
C ARG A 29 4.87 -2.96 -16.82
N GLY A 30 4.84 -4.22 -17.25
CA GLY A 30 6.02 -4.91 -17.75
C GLY A 30 5.66 -6.27 -18.35
N PRO A 31 6.56 -6.90 -19.12
CA PRO A 31 6.33 -8.23 -19.65
C PRO A 31 6.52 -9.31 -18.57
N ASP A 32 5.75 -10.40 -18.63
CA ASP A 32 6.06 -11.64 -17.89
C ASP A 32 7.23 -12.41 -18.52
N THR A 33 7.59 -13.56 -17.94
CA THR A 33 8.67 -14.43 -18.43
C THR A 33 8.44 -14.97 -19.84
N ALA A 34 7.20 -14.98 -20.33
CA ALA A 34 6.84 -15.36 -21.69
C ALA A 34 6.73 -14.15 -22.64
N GLY A 35 7.07 -12.94 -22.18
CA GLY A 35 7.00 -11.72 -22.97
C GLY A 35 5.60 -11.11 -23.09
N ARG A 36 4.59 -11.65 -22.37
CA ARG A 36 3.22 -11.11 -22.42
C ARG A 36 3.11 -9.89 -21.52
N PRO A 37 2.42 -8.81 -21.94
CA PRO A 37 2.25 -7.64 -21.09
C PRO A 37 1.47 -7.99 -19.82
N ARG A 38 1.91 -7.41 -18.69
CA ARG A 38 1.25 -7.49 -17.39
C ARG A 38 1.02 -6.12 -16.80
N THR A 39 -0.09 -6.00 -16.10
CA THR A 39 -0.54 -4.80 -15.41
C THR A 39 -0.68 -5.12 -13.91
N VAL A 40 0.22 -4.55 -13.12
CA VAL A 40 0.28 -4.70 -11.67
C VAL A 40 -0.16 -3.40 -11.02
N LEU A 41 -1.14 -3.47 -10.13
CA LEU A 41 -1.55 -2.36 -9.27
C LEU A 41 -0.87 -2.52 -7.91
N VAL A 42 -0.27 -1.46 -7.36
CA VAL A 42 0.25 -1.45 -5.99
C VAL A 42 -0.68 -0.60 -5.13
N ASP A 43 -1.30 -1.24 -4.14
CA ASP A 43 -2.38 -0.77 -3.28
C ASP A 43 -3.69 -0.41 -4.02
N ALA A 44 -4.79 -0.34 -3.28
CA ALA A 44 -6.14 -0.14 -3.82
C ALA A 44 -6.87 1.07 -3.22
N ALA A 45 -6.22 1.88 -2.40
CA ALA A 45 -6.77 3.07 -1.75
C ALA A 45 -7.97 2.83 -0.79
N HIS A 46 -8.25 3.85 0.02
CA HIS A 46 -9.47 4.01 0.80
C HIS A 46 -10.72 4.00 -0.11
N VAL A 47 -11.84 3.49 0.38
CA VAL A 47 -13.11 3.39 -0.38
C VAL A 47 -13.60 4.75 -0.88
N GLY A 48 -13.30 5.83 -0.16
CA GLY A 48 -13.61 7.20 -0.58
C GLY A 48 -12.95 7.62 -1.91
N ARG A 49 -11.88 6.93 -2.34
CA ARG A 49 -11.20 7.18 -3.61
C ARG A 49 -11.69 6.29 -4.76
N ARG A 50 -12.69 5.43 -4.54
CA ARG A 50 -13.15 4.43 -5.53
C ARG A 50 -13.52 5.02 -6.91
N PRO A 51 -14.27 6.14 -7.03
CA PRO A 51 -14.56 6.72 -8.33
C PRO A 51 -13.29 7.26 -9.00
N PHE A 52 -12.44 7.96 -8.25
CA PHE A 52 -11.18 8.51 -8.74
C PHE A 52 -10.22 7.43 -9.23
N LEU A 53 -10.17 6.27 -8.56
CA LEU A 53 -9.37 5.13 -9.01
C LEU A 53 -9.86 4.60 -10.35
N ARG A 54 -11.18 4.52 -10.56
CA ARG A 54 -11.77 4.12 -11.85
C ARG A 54 -11.46 5.13 -12.94
N ASP A 55 -11.59 6.42 -12.64
CA ASP A 55 -11.29 7.49 -13.59
C ASP A 55 -9.79 7.52 -13.97
N ALA A 56 -8.90 7.31 -12.99
CA ALA A 56 -7.47 7.21 -13.22
C ALA A 56 -7.11 6.01 -14.10
N LEU A 57 -7.71 4.83 -13.86
CA LEU A 57 -7.54 3.68 -14.73
C LEU A 57 -8.03 3.97 -16.16
N ALA A 58 -9.19 4.59 -16.30
CA ALA A 58 -9.76 4.95 -17.60
C ALA A 58 -8.87 5.94 -18.37
N ALA A 59 -8.24 6.90 -17.67
CA ALA A 59 -7.26 7.82 -18.26
C ALA A 59 -6.01 7.09 -18.81
N HIS A 60 -5.69 5.92 -18.25
CA HIS A 60 -4.64 5.01 -18.74
C HIS A 60 -5.15 3.97 -19.76
N GLY A 61 -6.39 4.11 -20.24
CA GLY A 61 -7.03 3.20 -21.19
C GLY A 61 -7.38 1.83 -20.59
N LEU A 62 -7.52 1.74 -19.27
CA LEU A 62 -7.79 0.49 -18.55
C LEU A 62 -9.15 0.51 -17.88
N THR A 63 -9.70 -0.68 -17.71
CA THR A 63 -10.78 -1.00 -16.78
C THR A 63 -10.21 -1.79 -15.59
N ALA A 64 -11.00 -1.97 -14.54
CA ALA A 64 -10.59 -2.80 -13.42
C ALA A 64 -10.41 -4.29 -13.79
N GLY A 65 -10.99 -4.75 -14.91
CA GLY A 65 -10.81 -6.10 -15.43
C GLY A 65 -9.46 -6.33 -16.13
N ASP A 66 -8.73 -5.26 -16.45
CA ASP A 66 -7.43 -5.30 -17.13
C ASP A 66 -6.24 -5.41 -16.16
N ILE A 67 -6.51 -5.43 -14.84
CA ILE A 67 -5.49 -5.59 -13.81
C ILE A 67 -5.26 -7.08 -13.56
N ASP A 68 -4.04 -7.56 -13.84
CA ASP A 68 -3.63 -8.95 -13.62
C ASP A 68 -3.35 -9.25 -12.14
N THR A 69 -2.77 -8.27 -11.45
CA THR A 69 -2.25 -8.44 -10.09
C THR A 69 -2.48 -7.18 -9.28
N VAL A 70 -2.96 -7.33 -8.06
CA VAL A 70 -2.97 -6.27 -7.04
C VAL A 70 -1.95 -6.67 -5.98
N VAL A 71 -0.90 -5.89 -5.81
CA VAL A 71 0.07 -6.05 -4.73
C VAL A 71 -0.36 -5.14 -3.59
N LEU A 72 -0.58 -5.71 -2.42
CA LEU A 72 -0.92 -4.96 -1.22
C LEU A 72 0.36 -4.79 -0.38
N THR A 73 0.78 -3.54 -0.17
CA THR A 73 1.96 -3.23 0.66
C THR A 73 1.72 -3.65 2.10
N HIS A 74 0.51 -3.38 2.62
CA HIS A 74 0.00 -3.85 3.90
C HIS A 74 -1.52 -3.68 3.98
N ALA A 75 -2.17 -4.25 5.00
CA ALA A 75 -3.62 -4.42 5.06
C ALA A 75 -4.38 -3.32 5.82
N HIS A 76 -3.82 -2.11 5.94
CA HIS A 76 -4.56 -0.99 6.50
C HIS A 76 -5.71 -0.54 5.59
N TRP A 77 -6.73 0.04 6.23
CA TRP A 77 -8.00 0.39 5.61
C TRP A 77 -7.85 1.31 4.40
N ASP A 78 -6.86 2.20 4.38
CA ASP A 78 -6.63 3.13 3.28
C ASP A 78 -5.81 2.53 2.13
N HIS A 79 -5.30 1.30 2.27
CA HIS A 79 -4.59 0.57 1.21
C HIS A 79 -5.47 -0.53 0.60
N VAL A 80 -6.29 -1.21 1.41
CA VAL A 80 -6.95 -2.48 1.02
C VAL A 80 -8.38 -2.32 0.49
N GLN A 81 -9.06 -1.21 0.77
CA GLN A 81 -10.53 -1.19 0.73
C GLN A 81 -11.17 -1.34 -0.66
N ASN A 82 -10.48 -1.06 -1.76
CA ASN A 82 -11.06 -1.25 -3.11
C ASN A 82 -10.56 -2.49 -3.86
N ILE A 83 -9.92 -3.46 -3.20
CA ILE A 83 -9.46 -4.66 -3.92
C ILE A 83 -10.60 -5.43 -4.62
N ASP A 84 -11.83 -5.29 -4.12
CA ASP A 84 -13.02 -5.92 -4.69
C ASP A 84 -13.34 -5.41 -6.11
N LEU A 85 -12.82 -4.24 -6.50
CA LEU A 85 -12.93 -3.68 -7.85
C LEU A 85 -12.30 -4.55 -8.94
N PHE A 86 -11.31 -5.37 -8.61
CA PHE A 86 -10.42 -6.03 -9.58
C PHE A 86 -10.73 -7.53 -9.70
N PRO A 87 -11.84 -7.92 -10.35
CA PRO A 87 -12.35 -9.29 -10.28
C PRO A 87 -11.44 -10.35 -10.88
N HIS A 88 -10.51 -9.97 -11.76
CA HIS A 88 -9.63 -10.90 -12.47
C HIS A 88 -8.22 -10.94 -11.87
N ALA A 89 -7.94 -10.07 -10.89
CA ALA A 89 -6.61 -9.94 -10.33
C ALA A 89 -6.31 -11.05 -9.31
N THR A 90 -5.05 -11.48 -9.27
CA THR A 90 -4.49 -12.17 -8.10
C THR A 90 -4.04 -11.13 -7.08
N LEU A 91 -4.46 -11.28 -5.83
CA LEU A 91 -3.97 -10.47 -4.71
C LEU A 91 -2.63 -11.03 -4.24
N VAL A 92 -1.58 -10.23 -4.35
CA VAL A 92 -0.24 -10.52 -3.80
C VAL A 92 -0.10 -9.78 -2.48
N VAL A 93 0.24 -10.51 -1.43
CA VAL A 93 0.38 -9.97 -0.07
C VAL A 93 1.42 -10.79 0.70
N HIS A 94 2.13 -10.18 1.64
CA HIS A 94 3.04 -10.94 2.49
C HIS A 94 2.28 -11.95 3.35
N ARG A 95 2.86 -13.13 3.56
CA ARG A 95 2.26 -14.18 4.39
C ARG A 95 1.88 -13.70 5.78
N ASP A 96 2.77 -12.96 6.44
CA ASP A 96 2.51 -12.48 7.80
C ASP A 96 1.48 -11.35 7.84
N GLU A 97 1.36 -10.58 6.76
CA GLU A 97 0.34 -9.54 6.66
C GLU A 97 -1.05 -10.15 6.54
N ARG A 98 -1.19 -11.15 5.66
CA ARG A 98 -2.45 -11.88 5.49
C ARG A 98 -2.88 -12.48 6.83
N ARG A 99 -1.98 -13.19 7.51
CA ARG A 99 -2.26 -13.78 8.83
C ARG A 99 -2.71 -12.74 9.85
N TYR A 100 -1.97 -11.64 9.93
CA TYR A 100 -2.29 -10.56 10.84
C TYR A 100 -3.68 -9.96 10.58
N ALA A 101 -4.04 -9.73 9.31
CA ALA A 101 -5.34 -9.18 8.94
C ALA A 101 -6.54 -10.05 9.34
N HIS A 102 -6.34 -11.37 9.58
CA HIS A 102 -7.39 -12.27 10.10
C HIS A 102 -7.53 -12.24 11.62
N THR A 103 -6.52 -11.73 12.33
CA THR A 103 -6.51 -11.58 13.79
C THR A 103 -5.70 -10.34 14.20
N PRO A 104 -6.13 -9.12 13.82
CA PRO A 104 -5.41 -7.91 14.18
C PRO A 104 -5.42 -7.70 15.69
N HIS A 105 -4.50 -6.88 16.20
CA HIS A 105 -4.54 -6.48 17.61
C HIS A 105 -5.86 -5.78 17.92
N ALA A 106 -6.32 -5.86 19.17
CA ALA A 106 -7.48 -5.08 19.62
C ALA A 106 -7.23 -3.56 19.55
N ASP A 107 -5.98 -3.13 19.74
CA ASP A 107 -5.57 -1.72 19.69
C ASP A 107 -5.10 -1.26 18.29
N ASP A 108 -5.16 -2.15 17.30
CA ASP A 108 -4.90 -1.80 15.92
C ASP A 108 -6.16 -1.16 15.33
N TRP A 109 -6.17 0.17 15.33
CA TRP A 109 -7.26 0.95 14.77
C TRP A 109 -7.24 1.01 13.23
N ALA A 110 -6.12 0.63 12.60
CA ALA A 110 -5.89 0.75 11.17
C ALA A 110 -6.23 -0.54 10.39
N THR A 111 -6.30 -1.68 11.08
CA THR A 111 -6.74 -2.97 10.54
C THR A 111 -8.08 -3.42 11.15
N PRO A 112 -9.22 -3.01 10.59
CA PRO A 112 -10.53 -3.47 11.06
C PRO A 112 -10.64 -5.01 11.11
N GLY A 113 -11.35 -5.56 12.09
CA GLY A 113 -11.44 -7.01 12.29
C GLY A 113 -12.09 -7.81 11.13
N TRP A 114 -12.67 -7.14 10.13
CA TRP A 114 -13.19 -7.76 8.91
C TRP A 114 -12.16 -7.81 7.76
N THR A 115 -11.00 -7.18 7.89
CA THR A 115 -10.01 -7.04 6.79
C THR A 115 -9.57 -8.38 6.23
N GLY A 116 -9.33 -9.40 7.09
CA GLY A 116 -8.99 -10.74 6.62
C GLY A 116 -10.02 -11.31 5.65
N LEU A 117 -11.32 -11.11 5.90
CA LEU A 117 -12.39 -11.57 5.00
C LEU A 117 -12.39 -10.82 3.66
N LEU A 118 -11.98 -9.55 3.66
CA LEU A 118 -11.84 -8.76 2.43
C LEU A 118 -10.72 -9.34 1.55
N LEU A 119 -9.56 -9.71 2.12
CA LEU A 119 -8.46 -10.31 1.36
C LEU A 119 -8.87 -11.59 0.62
N GLU A 120 -9.71 -12.42 1.25
CA GLU A 120 -10.16 -13.69 0.67
C GLU A 120 -11.24 -13.54 -0.44
N GLN A 121 -11.60 -12.30 -0.81
CA GLN A 121 -12.47 -12.02 -1.97
C GLN A 121 -11.76 -12.14 -3.33
N LEU A 122 -10.43 -12.28 -3.32
CA LEU A 122 -9.60 -12.51 -4.50
C LEU A 122 -8.75 -13.78 -4.31
N PRO A 123 -8.26 -14.40 -5.41
CA PRO A 123 -7.20 -15.39 -5.32
C PRO A 123 -5.96 -14.78 -4.66
N VAL A 124 -5.55 -15.31 -3.50
CA VAL A 124 -4.38 -14.82 -2.77
C VAL A 124 -3.12 -15.62 -3.13
N ARG A 125 -2.06 -14.91 -3.50
CA ARG A 125 -0.67 -15.41 -3.60
C ARG A 125 0.14 -14.78 -2.46
N GLU A 126 0.55 -15.59 -1.50
CA GLU A 126 1.47 -15.15 -0.47
C GLU A 126 2.89 -15.01 -1.02
N VAL A 127 3.62 -13.98 -0.59
CA VAL A 127 5.01 -13.71 -0.99
C VAL A 127 5.90 -13.41 0.21
N THR A 128 7.21 -13.50 -0.02
CA THR A 128 8.29 -13.20 0.91
C THR A 128 9.37 -12.32 0.27
N ASP A 129 10.35 -11.87 1.06
CA ASP A 129 11.45 -10.99 0.62
C ASP A 129 12.19 -11.56 -0.61
N GLY A 130 12.40 -10.72 -1.61
CA GLY A 130 13.16 -11.04 -2.82
C GLY A 130 12.40 -11.81 -3.90
N GLU A 131 11.13 -12.18 -3.68
CA GLU A 131 10.32 -12.80 -4.73
C GLU A 131 9.99 -11.81 -5.86
N GLU A 132 10.13 -12.25 -7.11
CA GLU A 132 9.69 -11.46 -8.26
C GLU A 132 8.18 -11.64 -8.52
N ILE A 133 7.50 -10.53 -8.77
CA ILE A 133 6.09 -10.49 -9.22
C ILE A 133 6.05 -10.69 -10.73
N ILE A 134 6.86 -9.92 -11.46
CA ILE A 134 7.20 -10.06 -12.87
C ILE A 134 8.68 -9.69 -13.04
N PRO A 135 9.35 -10.09 -14.14
CA PRO A 135 10.76 -9.75 -14.36
C PRO A 135 11.09 -8.26 -14.12
N GLY A 136 11.99 -7.98 -13.18
CA GLY A 136 12.39 -6.62 -12.81
C GLY A 136 11.46 -5.90 -11.83
N VAL A 137 10.47 -6.59 -11.26
CA VAL A 137 9.57 -6.11 -10.20
C VAL A 137 9.64 -7.09 -9.04
N GLU A 138 10.34 -6.73 -7.98
CA GLU A 138 10.67 -7.61 -6.83
C GLU A 138 10.04 -7.10 -5.52
N VAL A 139 9.69 -8.03 -4.64
CA VAL A 139 9.19 -7.76 -3.30
C VAL A 139 10.35 -7.43 -2.37
N LEU A 140 10.20 -6.36 -1.59
CA LEU A 140 11.11 -5.99 -0.51
C LEU A 140 10.36 -6.07 0.82
N ALA A 141 10.73 -6.99 1.71
CA ALA A 141 10.12 -7.07 3.03
C ALA A 141 10.51 -5.85 3.88
N LEU A 142 9.51 -5.15 4.40
CA LEU A 142 9.66 -3.92 5.16
C LEU A 142 8.88 -3.98 6.51
N PRO A 143 9.05 -5.03 7.31
CA PRO A 143 8.30 -5.20 8.56
C PRO A 143 8.56 -4.04 9.52
N GLY A 144 7.55 -3.72 10.34
CA GLY A 144 7.67 -2.77 11.44
C GLY A 144 6.47 -1.85 11.56
N HIS A 145 6.05 -1.23 10.45
CA HIS A 145 4.75 -0.55 10.38
C HIS A 145 3.64 -1.57 10.64
N SER A 146 3.62 -2.66 9.88
CA SER A 146 2.84 -3.88 10.12
C SER A 146 3.78 -5.11 10.05
N PRO A 147 3.37 -6.32 10.49
CA PRO A 147 4.24 -7.50 10.48
C PRO A 147 4.71 -7.94 9.11
N GLY A 148 3.86 -7.80 8.10
CA GLY A 148 4.16 -8.21 6.73
C GLY A 148 4.14 -7.04 5.75
N SER A 149 4.40 -5.82 6.22
CA SER A 149 4.63 -4.68 5.33
C SER A 149 5.69 -5.04 4.27
N ILE A 150 5.37 -4.77 3.00
CA ILE A 150 6.29 -4.94 1.87
C ILE A 150 6.36 -3.66 1.04
N GLY A 151 7.50 -3.45 0.41
CA GLY A 151 7.65 -2.56 -0.73
C GLY A 151 7.77 -3.33 -2.04
N VAL A 152 7.64 -2.62 -3.15
CA VAL A 152 7.82 -3.13 -4.51
C VAL A 152 8.94 -2.36 -5.18
N VAL A 153 10.05 -3.05 -5.47
CA VAL A 153 11.19 -2.46 -6.17
C VAL A 153 11.04 -2.74 -7.67
N VAL A 154 11.00 -1.68 -8.45
CA VAL A 154 10.81 -1.67 -9.90
C VAL A 154 12.11 -1.21 -10.56
N ARG A 155 12.70 -2.07 -11.40
CA ARG A 155 13.89 -1.73 -12.19
C ARG A 155 13.45 -0.97 -13.45
N THR A 156 13.52 0.36 -13.38
CA THR A 156 13.16 1.26 -14.48
C THR A 156 14.39 1.65 -15.30
N ASP A 157 14.17 2.32 -16.42
CA ASP A 157 15.22 2.97 -17.21
C ASP A 157 15.94 4.11 -16.45
N ARG A 158 15.30 4.65 -15.40
CA ARG A 158 15.82 5.73 -14.54
C ARG A 158 16.39 5.24 -13.21
N GLY A 159 16.65 3.93 -13.08
CA GLY A 159 17.14 3.30 -11.85
C GLY A 159 16.06 2.52 -11.11
N ARG A 160 16.34 2.18 -9.84
CA ARG A 160 15.46 1.43 -8.96
C ARG A 160 14.45 2.38 -8.31
N ALA A 161 13.20 2.24 -8.71
CA ALA A 161 12.07 2.91 -8.08
C ALA A 161 11.45 1.97 -7.03
N THR A 162 11.18 2.44 -5.82
CA THR A 162 10.57 1.61 -4.77
C THR A 162 9.27 2.23 -4.30
N VAL A 163 8.16 1.50 -4.44
CA VAL A 163 6.92 1.79 -3.71
C VAL A 163 7.06 1.22 -2.31
N THR A 164 6.93 2.06 -1.28
CA THR A 164 7.31 1.66 0.09
C THR A 164 6.13 1.40 1.02
N GLY A 165 4.91 1.69 0.57
CA GLY A 165 3.75 1.76 1.47
C GLY A 165 4.08 2.61 2.69
N ASP A 166 3.70 2.11 3.87
CA ASP A 166 3.84 2.87 5.11
C ASP A 166 5.08 2.60 5.94
N ALA A 167 5.96 1.70 5.46
CA ALA A 167 7.31 1.58 6.00
C ALA A 167 8.10 2.89 5.86
N LEU A 168 7.84 3.64 4.78
CA LEU A 168 8.27 5.02 4.57
C LEU A 168 7.15 5.77 3.85
N HIS A 169 6.25 6.40 4.61
CA HIS A 169 5.07 7.07 4.05
C HIS A 169 5.22 8.57 3.80
N PHE A 170 6.22 9.24 4.39
CA PHE A 170 6.54 10.64 4.09
C PHE A 170 8.04 10.81 3.86
N ALA A 171 8.43 11.78 3.03
CA ALA A 171 9.84 12.03 2.75
C ALA A 171 10.63 12.41 4.01
N TYR A 172 10.01 13.05 5.01
CA TYR A 172 10.70 13.36 6.27
C TYR A 172 11.16 12.10 7.02
N VAL A 173 10.50 10.95 6.84
CA VAL A 173 10.88 9.67 7.47
C VAL A 173 12.25 9.21 6.97
N ALA A 174 12.57 9.46 5.69
CA ALA A 174 13.90 9.21 5.14
C ALA A 174 15.00 9.97 5.89
N ARG A 175 14.70 11.22 6.30
CA ARG A 175 15.63 12.09 7.01
C ARG A 175 15.71 11.77 8.50
N THR A 176 14.58 11.53 9.15
CA THR A 176 14.52 11.28 10.60
C THR A 176 14.88 9.84 10.96
N ARG A 177 14.82 8.91 10.00
CA ARG A 177 14.89 7.46 10.21
C ARG A 177 13.92 6.95 11.28
N ARG A 178 12.75 7.59 11.39
CA ARG A 178 11.73 7.24 12.37
C ARG A 178 10.37 7.12 11.71
N ASN A 179 9.79 5.93 11.78
CA ASN A 179 8.41 5.73 11.39
C ASN A 179 7.50 6.31 12.48
N PRO A 180 6.60 7.26 12.16
CA PRO A 180 5.70 7.85 13.15
C PRO A 180 4.54 6.94 13.56
N LEU A 181 4.25 5.85 12.84
CA LEU A 181 3.15 4.92 13.16
C LEU A 181 3.66 3.47 13.13
N VAL A 182 3.78 2.85 14.29
CA VAL A 182 4.32 1.48 14.43
C VAL A 182 3.28 0.57 15.06
N PHE A 183 2.78 -0.40 14.29
CA PHE A 183 1.82 -1.41 14.76
C PHE A 183 2.48 -2.77 15.01
N TRP A 184 3.77 -2.93 14.71
CA TRP A 184 4.45 -4.22 14.87
C TRP A 184 5.79 -4.21 15.59
N ASP A 185 6.77 -3.42 15.13
CA ASP A 185 8.13 -3.45 15.71
C ASP A 185 8.93 -2.21 15.28
N GLU A 186 9.38 -1.42 16.26
CA GLU A 186 10.08 -0.15 16.02
C GLU A 186 11.50 -0.38 15.44
N ASP A 187 12.21 -1.40 15.93
CA ASP A 187 13.55 -1.71 15.46
C ASP A 187 13.49 -2.25 14.03
N ALA A 188 12.48 -3.06 13.72
CA ALA A 188 12.21 -3.53 12.36
C ALA A 188 11.83 -2.36 11.45
N ALA A 189 10.98 -1.44 11.90
CA ALA A 189 10.61 -0.26 11.12
C ALA A 189 11.85 0.58 10.76
N THR A 190 12.75 0.78 11.71
CA THR A 190 14.02 1.49 11.49
C THR A 190 14.90 0.76 10.46
N ARG A 191 15.09 -0.55 10.59
CA ARG A 191 15.84 -1.36 9.62
C ARG A 191 15.20 -1.32 8.22
N SER A 192 13.87 -1.33 8.15
CA SER A 192 13.12 -1.26 6.90
C SER A 192 13.33 0.08 6.19
N ILE A 193 13.36 1.20 6.93
CA ILE A 193 13.72 2.51 6.37
C ILE A 193 15.15 2.47 5.79
N ASP A 194 16.12 1.94 6.54
CA ASP A 194 17.50 1.83 6.05
C ASP A 194 17.62 0.95 4.79
N ARG A 195 16.85 -0.15 4.71
CA ARG A 195 16.76 -0.98 3.50
C ARG A 195 16.25 -0.19 2.31
N VAL A 196 15.16 0.57 2.46
CA VAL A 196 14.61 1.42 1.39
C VAL A 196 15.66 2.40 0.88
N LEU A 197 16.34 3.11 1.79
CA LEU A 197 17.37 4.10 1.42
C LEU A 197 18.58 3.47 0.73
N ALA A 198 18.92 2.23 1.07
CA ALA A 198 20.06 1.53 0.47
C ALA A 198 19.78 1.01 -0.95
N VAL A 199 18.52 0.76 -1.31
CA VAL A 199 18.16 0.09 -2.58
C VAL A 199 17.51 0.99 -3.62
N SER A 200 17.04 2.18 -3.23
CA SER A 200 16.15 3.01 -4.05
C SER A 200 16.88 4.24 -4.59
N ASP A 201 16.80 4.44 -5.90
CA ASP A 201 17.17 5.70 -6.55
C ASP A 201 16.00 6.69 -6.53
N VAL A 202 14.76 6.18 -6.57
CA VAL A 202 13.51 6.94 -6.44
C VAL A 202 12.59 6.25 -5.44
N ILE A 203 12.00 7.01 -4.54
CA ILE A 203 11.08 6.50 -3.52
C ILE A 203 9.68 7.00 -3.84
N TYR A 204 8.71 6.08 -3.88
CA TYR A 204 7.28 6.32 -4.00
C TYR A 204 6.62 5.99 -2.65
N PRO A 205 6.49 6.98 -1.76
CA PRO A 205 6.00 6.77 -0.41
C PRO A 205 4.48 6.57 -0.34
N GLY A 206 4.00 5.96 0.73
CA GLY A 206 2.56 5.72 0.97
C GLY A 206 1.72 6.99 1.00
N HIS A 207 2.19 8.08 1.61
CA HIS A 207 1.40 9.29 1.86
C HIS A 207 2.07 10.59 1.43
N ASP A 208 2.99 10.55 0.47
CA ASP A 208 3.67 11.75 -0.02
C ASP A 208 3.96 11.61 -1.52
N ARG A 209 4.53 12.66 -2.09
CA ARG A 209 4.97 12.68 -3.48
C ARG A 209 6.26 11.88 -3.64
N PRO A 210 6.51 11.32 -4.83
CA PRO A 210 7.78 10.67 -5.09
C PRO A 210 8.95 11.63 -4.94
N PHE A 211 10.06 11.13 -4.43
CA PHE A 211 11.25 11.92 -4.19
C PHE A 211 12.54 11.11 -4.38
N ARG A 212 13.65 11.83 -4.48
CA ARG A 212 15.01 11.28 -4.38
C ARG A 212 15.70 11.87 -3.15
N MET A 213 16.67 11.13 -2.63
CA MET A 213 17.66 11.68 -1.72
C MET A 213 18.78 12.31 -2.53
N THR A 214 19.10 13.57 -2.28
CA THR A 214 20.30 14.21 -2.83
C THR A 214 21.56 13.67 -2.15
N GLU A 215 22.74 13.90 -2.74
CA GLU A 215 24.03 13.56 -2.09
C GLU A 215 24.21 14.26 -0.74
N ALA A 216 23.60 15.44 -0.56
CA ALA A 216 23.62 16.19 0.69
C ALA A 216 22.65 15.63 1.76
N GLY A 217 21.83 14.65 1.41
CA GLY A 217 20.79 14.09 2.29
C GLY A 217 19.48 14.88 2.32
N ASP A 218 19.32 15.86 1.44
CA ASP A 218 18.07 16.61 1.26
C ASP A 218 17.06 15.86 0.37
N ILE A 219 15.78 16.21 0.50
CA ILE A 219 14.67 15.66 -0.28
C ILE A 219 14.50 16.44 -1.58
N ASP A 220 14.63 15.77 -2.72
CA ASP A 220 14.28 16.29 -4.04
C ASP A 220 12.96 15.69 -4.52
N TYR A 221 11.88 16.47 -4.43
CA TYR A 221 10.54 16.03 -4.85
C TYR A 221 10.42 16.05 -6.38
N LEU A 222 9.91 14.95 -6.94
CA LEU A 222 9.77 14.78 -8.39
C LEU A 222 8.46 15.36 -8.94
N GLU A 223 7.52 15.67 -8.06
CA GLU A 223 6.22 16.24 -8.41
C GLU A 223 5.86 17.43 -7.51
N ARG A 224 5.02 18.31 -8.06
CA ARG A 224 4.43 19.43 -7.30
C ARG A 224 3.28 18.91 -6.45
N PHE A 225 3.19 19.39 -5.21
CA PHE A 225 2.01 19.14 -4.40
C PHE A 225 0.81 19.92 -4.95
N ALA A 226 -0.31 19.23 -5.10
CA ALA A 226 -1.57 19.81 -5.49
C ALA A 226 -2.71 19.07 -4.77
N LEU A 227 -3.50 19.82 -4.00
CA LEU A 227 -4.69 19.35 -3.30
C LEU A 227 -5.73 20.47 -3.31
N THR A 228 -6.95 20.15 -3.74
CA THR A 228 -8.09 21.08 -3.68
C THR A 228 -9.07 20.59 -2.64
N LEU A 229 -9.37 21.42 -1.64
CA LEU A 229 -10.40 21.16 -0.65
C LEU A 229 -11.69 21.84 -1.08
N THR A 230 -12.79 21.09 -1.09
CA THR A 230 -14.13 21.59 -1.40
C THR A 230 -15.06 21.41 -0.20
N GLY A 231 -16.02 22.31 -0.01
CA GLY A 231 -16.97 22.28 1.11
C GLY A 231 -16.49 23.01 2.37
N LEU A 232 -15.22 23.41 2.44
CA LEU A 232 -14.67 24.30 3.45
C LEU A 232 -13.89 25.43 2.77
N GLY A 233 -14.17 26.68 3.15
CA GLY A 233 -13.37 27.84 2.76
C GLY A 233 -12.33 28.17 3.83
N PRO A 234 -11.20 28.82 3.48
CA PRO A 234 -10.18 29.22 4.47
C PRO A 234 -10.74 30.15 5.55
N ASP A 235 -11.80 30.92 5.24
CA ASP A 235 -12.46 31.84 6.16
C ASP A 235 -13.66 31.20 6.91
N THR A 236 -13.80 29.86 6.87
CA THR A 236 -14.90 29.17 7.57
C THR A 236 -14.77 29.38 9.08
N PRO A 237 -15.80 29.91 9.78
CA PRO A 237 -15.74 30.11 11.23
C PRO A 237 -15.43 28.81 11.97
N GLY A 238 -14.39 28.82 12.81
CA GLY A 238 -13.95 27.66 13.58
C GLY A 238 -12.93 26.75 12.87
N LEU A 239 -12.63 26.98 11.58
CA LEU A 239 -11.52 26.30 10.89
C LEU A 239 -10.19 26.89 11.35
N SER A 240 -9.25 26.04 11.71
CA SER A 240 -7.88 26.41 12.04
C SER A 240 -6.89 25.44 11.40
N PHE A 241 -5.68 25.92 11.15
CA PHE A 241 -4.57 25.13 10.64
C PHE A 241 -3.47 25.12 11.70
N ALA A 242 -3.06 23.93 12.13
CA ALA A 242 -1.99 23.77 13.10
C ALA A 242 -0.60 23.89 12.43
N ASP A 243 0.37 24.43 13.18
CA ASP A 243 1.76 24.47 12.76
C ASP A 243 2.41 23.08 12.93
N GLY A 244 2.83 22.48 11.83
CA GLY A 244 3.61 21.23 11.86
C GLY A 244 3.35 20.33 10.65
N THR A 245 4.43 19.73 10.14
CA THR A 245 4.37 18.77 9.02
C THR A 245 4.77 17.35 9.42
N SER A 246 5.15 17.15 10.68
CA SER A 246 5.59 15.85 11.21
C SER A 246 4.62 15.35 12.27
N ARG A 247 4.20 14.09 12.15
CA ARG A 247 3.39 13.43 13.16
C ARG A 247 4.25 13.03 14.37
N PRO A 248 3.74 13.15 15.60
CA PRO A 248 4.39 12.55 16.75
C PRO A 248 4.48 11.04 16.56
N THR A 249 5.56 10.42 17.04
CA THR A 249 5.68 8.96 17.00
C THR A 249 4.65 8.33 17.91
N TRP A 250 3.89 7.40 17.35
CA TRP A 250 2.95 6.54 18.06
C TRP A 250 3.31 5.09 17.78
N THR A 251 3.38 4.32 18.85
CA THR A 251 3.58 2.87 18.82
C THR A 251 2.37 2.24 19.48
N MET A 252 1.79 1.25 18.82
CA MET A 252 0.59 0.58 19.29
C MET A 252 0.78 0.03 20.71
N PRO A 253 -0.15 0.31 21.65
CA PRO A 253 -0.15 -0.34 22.95
C PRO A 253 -0.16 -1.88 22.81
N GLY A 254 0.64 -2.58 23.60
CA GLY A 254 0.72 -4.06 23.56
C GLY A 254 1.55 -4.65 22.42
N VAL A 255 2.24 -3.82 21.63
CA VAL A 255 3.03 -4.27 20.46
C VAL A 255 4.10 -5.33 20.82
N ARG A 256 4.71 -5.25 22.01
CA ARG A 256 5.76 -6.18 22.44
C ARG A 256 5.19 -7.57 22.74
N GLU A 257 4.03 -7.61 23.38
CA GLU A 257 3.31 -8.83 23.75
C GLU A 257 2.68 -9.49 22.52
N GLN A 258 2.25 -8.69 21.55
CA GLN A 258 1.59 -9.14 20.34
C GLN A 258 2.43 -10.13 19.54
N ARG A 259 3.75 -9.89 19.38
CA ARG A 259 4.64 -10.78 18.62
C ARG A 259 4.62 -12.21 19.15
N ALA A 260 4.71 -12.37 20.47
CA ALA A 260 4.65 -13.67 21.11
C ALA A 260 3.27 -14.33 20.96
N LEU A 261 2.19 -13.55 21.03
CA LEU A 261 0.83 -14.05 20.81
C LEU A 261 0.60 -14.49 19.36
N TYR A 262 1.11 -13.73 18.40
CA TYR A 262 1.06 -14.05 16.98
C TYR A 262 1.76 -15.38 16.69
N GLU A 263 3.00 -15.54 17.15
CA GLU A 263 3.76 -16.78 16.97
C GLU A 263 3.06 -17.98 17.63
N LYS A 264 2.53 -17.81 18.84
CA LYS A 264 1.79 -18.84 19.57
C LYS A 264 0.53 -19.30 18.81
N ASN A 265 -0.16 -18.37 18.14
CA ASN A 265 -1.45 -18.62 17.51
C ASN A 265 -1.36 -18.90 16.00
N ALA A 266 -0.17 -18.89 15.40
CA ALA A 266 0.02 -19.00 13.95
C ALA A 266 -0.70 -20.21 13.31
N ALA A 267 -0.61 -21.39 13.92
CA ALA A 267 -1.28 -22.59 13.42
C ALA A 267 -2.82 -22.51 13.52
N GLU A 268 -3.35 -21.80 14.50
CA GLU A 268 -4.80 -21.55 14.58
C GLU A 268 -5.25 -20.54 13.53
N ILE A 269 -4.48 -19.48 13.31
CA ILE A 269 -4.73 -18.48 12.28
C ILE A 269 -4.78 -19.16 10.90
N ASP A 270 -3.78 -19.97 10.54
CA ASP A 270 -3.77 -20.71 9.27
C ASP A 270 -5.01 -21.61 9.10
N ARG A 271 -5.46 -22.26 10.19
CA ARG A 271 -6.69 -23.07 10.19
C ARG A 271 -7.94 -22.22 9.99
N ARG A 272 -7.99 -20.99 10.52
CA ARG A 272 -9.11 -20.07 10.29
C ARG A 272 -9.14 -19.60 8.83
N ILE A 273 -7.99 -19.18 8.28
CA ILE A 273 -7.85 -18.74 6.89
C ILE A 273 -8.34 -19.82 5.93
N SER A 274 -7.90 -21.07 6.10
CA SER A 274 -8.31 -22.19 5.23
C SER A 274 -9.80 -22.54 5.30
N ARG A 275 -10.54 -22.03 6.30
CA ARG A 275 -11.99 -22.20 6.44
C ARG A 275 -12.80 -21.02 5.94
N VAL A 276 -12.16 -19.90 5.59
CA VAL A 276 -12.89 -18.75 5.03
C VAL A 276 -13.48 -19.18 3.68
N PRO A 277 -14.82 -19.10 3.52
CA PRO A 277 -15.43 -19.40 2.24
C PRO A 277 -14.86 -18.47 1.19
N ARG A 278 -14.29 -19.03 0.12
CA ARG A 278 -13.92 -18.21 -1.04
C ARG A 278 -15.20 -17.61 -1.61
N VAL A 279 -15.22 -16.29 -1.80
CA VAL A 279 -16.32 -15.65 -2.49
C VAL A 279 -16.31 -16.15 -3.93
N LEU A 280 -17.21 -17.09 -4.24
CA LEU A 280 -17.47 -17.52 -5.61
C LEU A 280 -18.16 -16.35 -6.30
N ARG A 281 -17.41 -15.61 -7.12
CA ARG A 281 -18.03 -14.59 -7.98
C ARG A 281 -18.77 -15.32 -9.09
N PRO A 282 -20.03 -14.97 -9.39
CA PRO A 282 -20.68 -15.43 -10.61
C PRO A 282 -19.83 -14.97 -11.80
N ASP A 283 -19.68 -15.83 -12.81
CA ASP A 283 -19.03 -15.46 -14.07
C ASP A 283 -19.67 -14.16 -14.57
N LEU A 284 -18.89 -13.07 -14.60
CA LEU A 284 -19.36 -11.84 -15.23
C LEU A 284 -19.54 -12.19 -16.72
N PRO A 285 -20.74 -12.04 -17.30
CA PRO A 285 -20.93 -12.32 -18.71
C PRO A 285 -19.97 -11.45 -19.49
N GLY A 286 -19.11 -12.11 -20.28
CA GLY A 286 -18.00 -11.49 -20.99
C GLY A 286 -18.44 -10.22 -21.70
N ALA A 287 -17.60 -9.19 -21.63
CA ALA A 287 -17.69 -8.05 -22.53
C ALA A 287 -17.82 -8.60 -23.95
N GLY A 288 -19.04 -8.56 -24.50
CA GLY A 288 -19.30 -8.96 -25.87
C GLY A 288 -18.40 -8.16 -26.79
N PRO A 289 -18.05 -8.70 -27.98
CA PRO A 289 -17.20 -7.98 -28.91
C PRO A 289 -17.83 -6.62 -29.21
N ALA A 290 -17.04 -5.56 -29.08
CA ALA A 290 -17.42 -4.23 -29.52
C ALA A 290 -17.96 -4.34 -30.95
N ARG A 291 -19.27 -4.15 -31.11
CA ARG A 291 -19.93 -4.06 -32.42
C ARG A 291 -20.00 -2.57 -32.76
N GLY A 292 -19.46 -2.21 -33.92
CA GLY A 292 -19.62 -0.91 -34.57
C GLY A 292 -18.30 -0.31 -34.99
#